data_AF-A0A7D5GEC7-F1
#
_entry.id   AF-A0A7D5GEC7-F1
#
_cell.length_a   1.000
_cell.length_b   1.000
_cell.length_c   1.000
_cell.angle_alpha   90.00
_cell.angle_beta   90.00
_cell.angle_gamma   90.00
#
_symmetry.space_group_name_H-M   'P 1'
#
loop_
_entity.id
_entity.type
_entity.pdbx_description
1 polymer ?
#
loop_
_entity_poly.entity_id
_entity_poly.type
_entity_poly.pdbx_seq_one_letter_code
_entity_poly.pdbx_strand_id
1 'polypeptide(L)'
;MAGGWDEFVKKRCPSSPSPTANARRTAFARSAPLPGVSSRTVHGVRVRGVDVGPETRCSHYGTDRDVVALRFGCCEAYYPCFECHETVADHDSEPWPRERFDEPAVLCGVCGAELTVGEYRDCGHSCPDCDAAFNPGCAAHEDRYFES
;
A
#
# COMPACT_ATOMS: atom_id res chain seq x y z
N MET A 1 51.47 27.67 -19.24
CA MET A 1 51.17 26.67 -20.29
C MET A 1 51.38 25.31 -19.67
N ALA A 2 50.30 24.53 -19.60
CA ALA A 2 50.10 23.09 -19.33
C ALA A 2 51.13 22.37 -18.43
N GLY A 3 50.77 21.73 -17.31
CA GLY A 3 49.56 20.93 -17.05
C GLY A 3 49.91 19.46 -17.25
N GLY A 4 50.41 18.80 -16.21
CA GLY A 4 50.68 17.36 -16.18
C GLY A 4 49.71 16.67 -15.23
N TRP A 5 49.14 15.54 -15.66
CA TRP A 5 48.49 14.56 -14.79
C TRP A 5 48.88 13.17 -15.27
N ASP A 6 49.64 12.50 -14.41
CA ASP A 6 50.33 11.24 -14.60
C ASP A 6 49.37 10.07 -14.31
N GLU A 7 49.35 9.13 -15.24
CA GLU A 7 48.65 7.85 -15.18
C GLU A 7 49.46 6.88 -14.31
N PHE A 8 48.95 6.46 -13.14
CA PHE A 8 49.63 5.46 -12.32
C PHE A 8 48.68 4.42 -11.70
N VAL A 9 48.64 3.28 -12.38
CA VAL A 9 48.58 1.90 -11.90
C VAL A 9 48.38 1.75 -10.38
N LYS A 10 47.13 1.51 -9.96
CA LYS A 10 46.79 1.05 -8.61
C LYS A 10 46.84 -0.48 -8.52
N LYS A 11 47.95 -0.94 -7.92
CA LYS A 11 48.05 -1.95 -6.86
C LYS A 11 47.02 -3.10 -6.82
N ARG A 12 47.55 -4.28 -7.12
CA ARG A 12 47.14 -5.65 -6.74
C ARG A 12 46.42 -5.75 -5.39
N CYS A 13 45.17 -6.21 -5.40
CA CYS A 13 44.47 -6.73 -4.22
C CYS A 13 44.59 -8.26 -4.16
N PRO A 14 44.77 -8.86 -2.96
CA PRO A 14 44.86 -10.30 -2.81
C PRO A 14 43.47 -10.95 -2.84
N SER A 15 43.41 -12.10 -3.51
CA SER A 15 42.33 -13.07 -3.49
C SER A 15 41.96 -13.48 -2.06
N SER A 16 40.68 -13.35 -1.71
CA SER A 16 40.10 -13.96 -0.51
C SER A 16 39.28 -15.20 -0.89
N PRO A 17 39.33 -16.28 -0.09
CA PRO A 17 38.64 -17.53 -0.39
C PRO A 17 37.17 -17.51 0.02
N SER A 18 36.34 -18.19 -0.76
CA SER A 18 35.07 -18.80 -0.31
C SER A 18 35.32 -20.28 0.02
N PRO A 19 34.39 -21.04 0.63
CA PRO A 19 33.37 -20.72 1.62
C PRO A 19 33.46 -21.67 2.84
N THR A 20 32.82 -21.36 3.98
CA THR A 20 32.26 -22.44 4.83
C THR A 20 30.96 -21.98 5.47
N ALA A 21 29.97 -22.85 5.31
CA ALA A 21 28.66 -22.74 5.91
C ALA A 21 28.75 -22.76 7.45
N ASN A 22 27.99 -21.89 8.11
CA ASN A 22 27.40 -22.24 9.38
C ASN A 22 25.99 -21.65 9.47
N ALA A 23 25.02 -22.52 9.26
CA ALA A 23 23.60 -22.25 9.44
C ALA A 23 23.31 -22.04 10.93
N ARG A 24 23.16 -20.78 11.34
CA ARG A 24 22.36 -20.45 12.53
C ARG A 24 20.99 -20.01 12.04
N ARG A 25 20.05 -20.96 11.98
CA ARG A 25 18.61 -20.67 11.99
C ARG A 25 18.31 -19.96 13.30
N THR A 26 18.38 -18.63 13.31
CA THR A 26 17.66 -17.84 14.29
C THR A 26 16.19 -17.92 13.90
N ALA A 27 15.40 -18.63 14.71
CA ALA A 27 13.96 -18.51 14.66
C ALA A 27 13.62 -17.02 14.77
N PHE A 28 13.03 -16.45 13.72
CA PHE A 28 12.48 -15.10 13.76
C PHE A 28 11.47 -15.08 14.90
N ALA A 29 11.82 -14.39 15.99
CA ALA A 29 10.85 -13.98 16.97
C ALA A 29 9.75 -13.24 16.21
N ARG A 30 8.50 -13.68 16.36
CA ARG A 30 7.36 -12.90 15.87
C ARG A 30 7.38 -11.60 16.66
N SER A 31 7.93 -10.54 16.08
CA SER A 31 7.86 -9.20 16.63
C SER A 31 6.41 -8.93 16.99
N ALA A 32 6.16 -8.46 18.21
CA ALA A 32 4.84 -8.01 18.61
C ALA A 32 4.34 -7.00 17.54
N PRO A 33 3.06 -7.07 17.11
CA PRO A 33 2.53 -6.10 16.18
C PRO A 33 2.78 -4.69 16.75
N LEU A 34 3.26 -3.79 15.90
CA LEU A 34 3.41 -2.39 16.26
C LEU A 34 2.06 -1.90 16.80
N PRO A 35 2.03 -1.18 17.94
CA PRO A 35 0.77 -0.70 18.52
C PRO A 35 0.00 0.10 17.46
N GLY A 36 -1.27 -0.26 17.24
CA GLY A 36 -2.15 0.36 16.25
C GLY A 36 -2.27 -0.38 14.92
N VAL A 37 -1.35 -1.28 14.55
CA VAL A 37 -1.47 -2.08 13.32
C VAL A 37 -2.59 -3.10 13.47
N SER A 38 -3.60 -2.99 12.62
CA SER A 38 -4.83 -3.78 12.67
C SER A 38 -5.15 -4.40 11.32
N SER A 39 -5.74 -5.59 11.36
CA SER A 39 -6.45 -6.17 10.22
C SER A 39 -7.88 -6.46 10.66
N ARG A 40 -8.86 -5.96 9.92
CA ARG A 40 -10.29 -6.14 10.21
C ARG A 40 -10.97 -6.82 9.03
N THR A 41 -11.97 -7.65 9.32
CA THR A 41 -12.91 -8.13 8.31
C THR A 41 -14.10 -7.17 8.24
N VAL A 42 -14.32 -6.57 7.07
CA VAL A 42 -15.44 -5.68 6.75
C VAL A 42 -16.23 -6.35 5.63
N HIS A 43 -17.49 -6.72 5.91
CA HIS A 43 -18.35 -7.44 4.95
C HIS A 43 -17.71 -8.70 4.33
N GLY A 44 -16.87 -9.40 5.09
CA GLY A 44 -16.14 -10.59 4.62
C GLY A 44 -14.79 -10.29 3.95
N VAL A 45 -14.50 -9.04 3.61
CA VAL A 45 -13.23 -8.59 3.00
C VAL A 45 -12.23 -8.20 4.09
N ARG A 46 -10.96 -8.60 3.95
CA ARG A 46 -9.90 -8.23 4.89
C ARG A 46 -9.31 -6.86 4.52
N VAL A 47 -9.41 -5.91 5.44
CA VAL A 47 -8.85 -4.56 5.35
C VAL A 47 -7.73 -4.40 6.37
N ARG A 48 -6.59 -3.86 5.95
CA ARG A 48 -5.38 -3.66 6.77
C ARG A 48 -5.14 -2.17 6.98
N GLY A 49 -4.58 -1.78 8.12
CA GLY A 49 -4.26 -0.38 8.39
C GLY A 49 -4.10 -0.09 9.87
N VAL A 50 -4.04 1.19 10.22
CA VAL A 50 -3.91 1.62 11.62
C VAL A 50 -5.29 1.93 12.19
N ASP A 51 -5.65 1.24 13.28
CA ASP A 51 -6.94 1.37 13.99
C ASP A 51 -8.17 1.34 13.05
N VAL A 52 -8.25 0.34 12.17
CA VAL A 52 -9.31 0.23 11.17
C VAL A 52 -10.67 -0.02 11.86
N GLY A 53 -11.60 0.89 11.63
CA GLY A 53 -12.99 0.85 12.08
C GLY A 53 -13.88 -0.08 11.24
N PRO A 54 -15.14 -0.32 11.69
CA PRO A 54 -16.07 -1.24 11.03
C PRO A 54 -16.43 -0.86 9.60
N GLU A 55 -16.39 0.43 9.26
CA GLU A 55 -16.67 0.99 7.93
C GLU A 55 -15.39 1.55 7.30
N THR A 56 -14.26 0.86 7.49
CA THR A 56 -12.93 1.18 6.95
C THR A 56 -12.24 2.47 7.40
N ARG A 57 -12.89 3.40 8.09
CA ARG A 57 -12.22 4.57 8.71
C ARG A 57 -10.95 4.18 9.49
N CYS A 58 -9.92 5.00 9.48
CA CYS A 58 -8.63 4.72 10.13
C CYS A 58 -8.16 5.89 11.00
N SER A 59 -7.02 5.73 11.68
CA SER A 59 -6.43 6.79 12.50
C SER A 59 -5.97 8.02 11.71
N HIS A 60 -5.65 7.87 10.42
CA HIS A 60 -5.20 8.97 9.55
C HIS A 60 -6.38 9.79 9.01
N TYR A 61 -7.43 9.10 8.56
CA TYR A 61 -8.64 9.69 7.98
C TYR A 61 -9.88 8.99 8.56
N GLY A 62 -10.78 9.76 9.15
CA GLY A 62 -11.89 9.24 9.94
C GLY A 62 -13.14 10.12 9.97
N THR A 63 -13.35 10.96 8.96
CA THR A 63 -14.62 11.65 8.76
C THR A 63 -15.71 10.64 8.38
N ASP A 64 -16.97 11.06 8.44
CA ASP A 64 -18.11 10.20 8.06
C ASP A 64 -18.05 9.74 6.59
N ARG A 65 -17.23 10.40 5.75
CA ARG A 65 -17.03 10.10 4.33
C ARG A 65 -15.81 9.22 4.02
N ASP A 66 -14.95 8.97 5.00
CA ASP A 66 -13.74 8.13 4.86
C ASP A 66 -14.09 6.64 4.98
N VAL A 67 -15.06 6.20 4.18
CA VAL A 67 -15.69 4.88 4.25
C VAL A 67 -15.35 3.99 3.05
N VAL A 68 -14.22 4.24 2.41
CA VAL A 68 -13.69 3.39 1.35
C VAL A 68 -12.40 2.71 1.82
N ALA A 69 -12.08 1.57 1.21
CA ALA A 69 -10.73 1.02 1.24
C ALA A 69 -10.29 0.72 -0.20
N LEU A 70 -9.02 0.96 -0.50
CA LEU A 70 -8.44 0.91 -1.83
C LEU A 70 -7.45 -0.25 -1.90
N ARG A 71 -7.50 -0.98 -3.02
CA ARG A 71 -6.61 -2.11 -3.32
C ARG A 71 -5.34 -1.59 -3.99
N PHE A 72 -4.19 -1.98 -3.47
CA PHE A 72 -2.88 -1.59 -4.03
C PHE A 72 -2.34 -2.66 -4.98
N GLY A 73 -1.67 -2.25 -6.06
CA GLY A 73 -1.16 -3.14 -7.10
C GLY A 73 -0.07 -4.10 -6.61
N CYS A 74 0.78 -3.64 -5.68
CA CYS A 74 1.93 -4.40 -5.19
C CYS A 74 1.57 -5.66 -4.40
N CYS A 75 0.46 -5.64 -3.65
CA CYS A 75 0.09 -6.73 -2.74
C CYS A 75 -1.38 -7.14 -2.79
N GLU A 76 -2.18 -6.47 -3.62
CA GLU A 76 -3.59 -6.74 -3.83
C GLU A 76 -4.44 -6.75 -2.54
N ALA A 77 -4.00 -6.05 -1.51
CA ALA A 77 -4.69 -5.92 -0.23
C ALA A 77 -5.40 -4.57 -0.13
N TYR A 78 -6.53 -4.56 0.59
CA TYR A 78 -7.29 -3.35 0.87
C TYR A 78 -6.73 -2.58 2.07
N TYR A 79 -6.54 -1.28 1.88
CA TYR A 79 -6.17 -0.33 2.92
C TYR A 79 -7.10 0.90 2.88
N PRO A 80 -7.46 1.50 4.03
CA PRO A 80 -8.31 2.70 4.05
C PRO A 80 -7.71 3.91 3.32
N CYS A 81 -6.38 4.03 3.34
CA CYS A 81 -5.64 5.12 2.71
C CYS A 81 -4.19 4.71 2.43
N PHE A 82 -3.47 5.53 1.65
CA PHE A 82 -2.05 5.29 1.33
C PHE A 82 -1.14 5.30 2.57
N GLU A 83 -1.38 6.18 3.55
CA GLU A 83 -0.58 6.23 4.79
C GLU A 83 -0.75 4.95 5.62
N CYS A 84 -1.93 4.30 5.57
CA CYS A 84 -2.12 2.98 6.18
C CYS A 84 -1.25 1.93 5.49
N HIS A 85 -1.10 1.98 4.17
CA HIS A 85 -0.19 1.09 3.46
C HIS A 85 1.25 1.35 3.86
N GLU A 86 1.73 2.60 3.74
CA GLU A 86 3.11 2.99 4.10
C GLU A 86 3.49 2.62 5.54
N THR A 87 2.53 2.65 6.46
CA THR A 87 2.77 2.31 7.87
C THR A 87 2.82 0.80 8.12
N VAL A 88 2.02 0.01 7.40
CA VAL A 88 1.76 -1.42 7.74
C VAL A 88 2.46 -2.39 6.79
N ALA A 89 2.66 -2.00 5.53
CA ALA A 89 3.34 -2.81 4.54
C ALA A 89 4.86 -2.75 4.76
N ASP A 90 5.54 -3.84 4.40
CA ASP A 90 7.00 -3.98 4.43
C ASP A 90 7.66 -3.66 3.07
N HIS A 91 6.91 -3.00 2.19
CA HIS A 91 7.29 -2.64 0.83
C HIS A 91 6.61 -1.34 0.41
N ASP A 92 7.15 -0.72 -0.63
CA ASP A 92 6.61 0.52 -1.20
C ASP A 92 5.26 0.27 -1.89
N SER A 93 4.39 1.28 -1.88
CA SER A 93 3.08 1.20 -2.55
C SER A 93 3.22 1.26 -4.07
N GLU A 94 2.49 0.41 -4.77
CA GLU A 94 2.27 0.53 -6.22
C GLU A 94 0.78 0.81 -6.49
N PRO A 95 0.46 1.76 -7.39
CA PRO A 95 -0.92 2.03 -7.79
C PRO A 95 -1.56 0.79 -8.44
N TRP A 96 -2.88 0.70 -8.41
CA TRP A 96 -3.60 -0.32 -9.15
C TRP A 96 -3.36 -0.13 -10.65
N PRO A 97 -2.97 -1.20 -11.38
CA PRO A 97 -2.52 -1.07 -12.77
C PRO A 97 -3.67 -0.84 -13.74
N ARG A 98 -3.42 -0.04 -14.78
CA ARG A 98 -4.45 0.39 -15.75
C ARG A 98 -5.11 -0.77 -16.50
N GLU A 99 -4.35 -1.80 -16.80
CA GLU A 99 -4.84 -3.02 -17.46
C GLU A 99 -5.83 -3.83 -16.61
N ARG A 100 -6.02 -3.50 -15.33
CA ARG A 100 -6.96 -4.17 -14.41
C ARG A 100 -8.07 -3.24 -13.90
N PHE A 101 -8.35 -2.13 -14.60
CA PHE A 101 -9.38 -1.17 -14.17
C PHE A 101 -10.81 -1.71 -14.21
N ASP A 102 -11.03 -2.81 -14.91
CA ASP A 102 -12.26 -3.59 -14.94
C ASP A 102 -12.36 -4.63 -13.80
N GLU A 103 -11.32 -4.77 -12.97
CA GLU A 103 -11.36 -5.56 -11.74
C GLU A 103 -11.74 -4.70 -10.52
N PRO A 104 -12.33 -5.30 -9.47
CA PRO A 104 -12.62 -4.58 -8.24
C PRO A 104 -11.36 -4.08 -7.53
N ALA A 105 -11.35 -2.80 -7.20
CA ALA A 105 -10.23 -2.09 -6.58
C ALA A 105 -10.65 -1.19 -5.42
N VAL A 106 -11.94 -0.92 -5.24
CA VAL A 106 -12.46 -0.05 -4.17
C VAL A 106 -13.55 -0.78 -3.40
N LEU A 107 -13.41 -0.90 -2.09
CA LEU A 107 -14.41 -1.45 -1.19
C LEU A 107 -15.20 -0.33 -0.52
N CYS A 108 -16.53 -0.35 -0.61
CA CYS A 108 -17.39 0.44 0.25
C CYS A 108 -17.47 -0.19 1.64
N GLY A 109 -16.99 0.51 2.66
CA GLY A 109 -17.04 0.08 4.06
C GLY A 109 -18.44 0.02 4.65
N VAL A 110 -19.41 0.74 4.07
CA VAL A 110 -20.80 0.78 4.57
C VAL A 110 -21.59 -0.46 4.15
N CYS A 111 -21.60 -0.79 2.86
CA CYS A 111 -22.40 -1.91 2.33
C CYS A 111 -21.59 -3.13 1.87
N GLY A 112 -20.27 -3.00 1.70
CA GLY A 112 -19.42 -4.08 1.23
C GLY A 112 -19.31 -4.21 -0.29
N ALA A 113 -19.93 -3.32 -1.06
CA ALA A 113 -19.78 -3.30 -2.51
C ALA A 113 -18.31 -3.14 -2.91
N GLU A 114 -17.82 -3.99 -3.81
CA GLU A 114 -16.50 -3.88 -4.42
C GLU A 114 -16.65 -3.28 -5.82
N LEU A 115 -16.18 -2.05 -5.99
CA LEU A 115 -16.27 -1.27 -7.22
C LEU A 115 -14.97 -1.39 -8.01
N THR A 116 -15.11 -1.41 -9.33
CA THR A 116 -14.03 -1.16 -10.28
C THR A 116 -13.55 0.30 -10.19
N VAL A 117 -12.39 0.58 -10.79
CA VAL A 117 -11.85 1.96 -10.83
C VAL A 117 -12.79 2.89 -11.61
N GLY A 118 -13.38 2.38 -12.71
CA GLY A 118 -14.36 3.13 -13.51
C GLY A 118 -15.61 3.50 -12.71
N GLU A 119 -16.22 2.52 -12.05
CA GLU A 119 -17.41 2.76 -11.21
C GLU A 119 -17.12 3.76 -10.09
N TYR A 120 -15.97 3.64 -9.42
CA TYR A 120 -15.59 4.58 -8.37
C TYR A 120 -15.39 6.02 -8.90
N ARG A 121 -14.80 6.19 -10.09
CA ARG A 121 -14.62 7.51 -10.72
C ARG A 121 -15.94 8.12 -11.16
N ASP A 122 -16.87 7.31 -11.67
CA ASP A 122 -18.12 7.78 -12.26
C ASP A 122 -19.27 7.97 -11.24
N CYS A 123 -19.12 7.45 -10.02
CA CYS A 123 -20.20 7.44 -9.01
C CYS A 123 -20.51 8.80 -8.34
N GLY A 124 -19.83 9.89 -8.73
CA GLY A 124 -20.08 11.22 -8.15
C GLY A 124 -19.80 11.30 -6.64
N HIS A 125 -18.81 10.56 -6.17
CA HIS A 125 -18.44 10.43 -4.75
C HIS A 125 -19.55 9.88 -3.85
N SER A 126 -20.41 9.00 -4.36
CA SER A 126 -21.38 8.26 -3.55
C SER A 126 -21.41 6.80 -3.98
N CYS A 127 -21.52 5.87 -3.05
CA CYS A 127 -21.63 4.46 -3.39
C CYS A 127 -22.86 4.22 -4.29
N PRO A 128 -22.72 3.59 -5.47
CA PRO A 128 -23.86 3.32 -6.35
C PRO A 128 -24.86 2.30 -5.76
N ASP A 129 -24.44 1.52 -4.75
CA ASP A 129 -25.26 0.46 -4.15
C ASP A 129 -26.01 0.91 -2.89
N CYS A 130 -25.47 1.88 -2.14
CA CYS A 130 -26.05 2.29 -0.84
C CYS A 130 -26.10 3.80 -0.59
N ASP A 131 -25.72 4.62 -1.57
CA ASP A 131 -25.72 6.08 -1.52
C ASP A 131 -24.83 6.70 -0.41
N ALA A 132 -24.00 5.90 0.26
CA ALA A 132 -23.05 6.42 1.24
C ALA A 132 -22.07 7.41 0.57
N ALA A 133 -21.92 8.59 1.17
CA ALA A 133 -21.03 9.62 0.65
C ALA A 133 -19.56 9.22 0.84
N PHE A 134 -18.78 9.30 -0.23
CA PHE A 134 -17.34 9.15 -0.23
C PHE A 134 -16.63 10.50 -0.10
N ASN A 135 -15.40 10.48 0.38
CA ASN A 135 -14.62 11.69 0.54
C ASN A 135 -14.09 12.18 -0.84
N PRO A 136 -14.56 13.34 -1.36
CA PRO A 136 -14.04 13.88 -2.63
C PRO A 136 -12.56 14.27 -2.54
N GLY A 137 -12.03 14.51 -1.33
CA GLY A 137 -10.62 14.78 -1.09
C GLY A 137 -9.70 13.61 -1.46
N CYS A 138 -10.22 12.39 -1.58
CA CYS A 138 -9.45 11.24 -2.07
C CYS A 138 -8.90 11.45 -3.49
N ALA A 139 -9.59 12.24 -4.33
CA ALA A 139 -9.15 12.56 -5.69
C ALA A 139 -7.80 13.33 -5.74
N ALA A 140 -7.45 14.06 -4.67
CA ALA A 140 -6.16 14.75 -4.58
C ALA A 140 -4.95 13.79 -4.50
N HIS A 141 -5.20 12.50 -4.26
CA HIS A 141 -4.19 11.45 -4.11
C HIS A 141 -4.43 10.30 -5.11
N GLU A 142 -5.18 10.55 -6.18
CA GLU A 142 -5.59 9.51 -7.13
C GLU A 142 -4.40 8.76 -7.73
N ASP A 143 -3.30 9.49 -7.98
CA ASP A 143 -2.02 8.98 -8.48
C ASP A 143 -1.36 7.95 -7.56
N ARG A 144 -1.68 7.94 -6.26
CA ARG A 144 -1.21 6.94 -5.30
C ARG A 144 -2.02 5.64 -5.34
N TYR A 145 -3.22 5.68 -5.90
CA TYR A 145 -4.16 4.57 -5.87
C TYR A 145 -4.34 3.92 -7.24
N PHE A 146 -4.30 4.71 -8.32
CA PHE A 146 -4.56 4.23 -9.68
C PHE A 146 -3.53 4.80 -10.65
N GLU A 147 -3.13 3.99 -11.62
CA GLU A 147 -2.39 4.49 -12.77
C GLU A 147 -3.25 5.46 -13.62
N SER A 148 -2.61 6.21 -14.52
CA SER A 148 -3.27 7.15 -15.44
C SER A 148 -3.57 6.53 -16.80
#